data_AF-A0A378VQJ4-F1
#
_entry.id   AF-A0A378VQJ4-F1
#
_cell.length_a   1.000
_cell.length_b   1.000
_cell.length_c   1.000
_cell.angle_alpha   90.00
_cell.angle_beta   90.00
_cell.angle_gamma   90.00
#
_symmetry.space_group_name_H-M   'P 1'
#
loop_
_entity.id
_entity.type
_entity.pdbx_description
1 polymer ?
#
loop_
_entity_poly.entity_id
_entity_poly.type
_entity_poly.pdbx_seq_one_letter_code
_entity_poly.pdbx_strand_id
1 'polypeptide(L)'
;MRKSRLSRYKQNKLIELFVAGVTARTAAELVGVNKSTAAYYFHRLRLLIYQNSPHLEMFDGEVEADESYFAERQNHINGIENFWNQAKRHLRKFNGIPKAHFELYLKECEWRFNNSEIKVLVPY
;
A
#
# COMPACT_ATOMS: atom_id res chain seq x y z
N MET A 1 -4.28 -14.06 10.66
CA MET A 1 -4.20 -14.93 9.46
C MET A 1 -4.47 -16.38 9.87
N ARG A 2 -5.36 -17.11 9.18
CA ARG A 2 -5.44 -18.60 9.30
C ARG A 2 -4.01 -19.17 9.16
N LYS A 3 -3.67 -20.22 9.92
CA LYS A 3 -2.29 -20.76 10.00
C LYS A 3 -1.65 -20.89 8.62
N SER A 4 -0.82 -19.92 8.25
CA SER A 4 -0.01 -19.99 7.03
C SER A 4 0.96 -21.15 7.19
N ARG A 5 1.17 -21.92 6.13
CA ARG A 5 2.20 -22.97 6.11
C ARG A 5 3.63 -22.39 6.11
N LEU A 6 3.78 -21.07 5.98
CA LEU A 6 5.06 -20.37 6.09
C LEU A 6 5.50 -20.26 7.55
N SER A 7 6.80 -20.43 7.82
CA SER A 7 7.37 -20.19 9.15
C SER A 7 7.19 -18.71 9.55
N ARG A 8 7.16 -18.43 10.86
CA ARG A 8 7.08 -17.04 11.37
C ARG A 8 8.21 -16.16 10.81
N TYR A 9 9.42 -16.70 10.72
CA TYR A 9 10.55 -15.99 10.11
C TYR A 9 10.25 -15.53 8.68
N LYS A 10 9.78 -16.43 7.82
CA LYS A 10 9.44 -16.10 6.42
C LYS A 10 8.28 -15.11 6.33
N GLN A 11 7.29 -15.23 7.22
CA GLN A 11 6.18 -14.27 7.30
C GLN A 11 6.68 -12.87 7.65
N ASN A 12 7.48 -12.74 8.71
CA ASN A 12 8.04 -11.46 9.14
C ASN A 12 8.87 -10.82 8.04
N LYS A 13 9.73 -11.60 7.36
CA LYS A 13 10.55 -11.07 6.26
C LYS A 13 9.70 -10.62 5.06
N LEU A 14 8.62 -11.34 4.73
CA LEU A 14 7.68 -10.90 3.69
C LEU A 14 6.95 -9.62 4.08
N ILE A 15 6.58 -9.44 5.37
CA ILE A 15 5.96 -8.20 5.86
C ILE A 15 6.96 -7.05 5.73
N GLU A 16 8.19 -7.23 6.21
CA GLU A 16 9.26 -6.22 6.14
C GLU A 16 9.50 -5.77 4.68
N LEU A 17 9.65 -6.72 3.76
CA LEU A 17 9.85 -6.44 2.33
C LEU A 17 8.62 -5.78 1.69
N PHE A 18 7.42 -6.16 2.11
CA PHE A 18 6.20 -5.47 1.72
C PHE A 18 6.24 -4.02 2.19
N VAL A 19 6.51 -3.74 3.47
CA VAL A 19 6.60 -2.37 4.00
C VAL A 19 7.67 -1.55 3.25
N ALA A 20 8.82 -2.14 2.96
CA ALA A 20 9.90 -1.53 2.17
C ALA A 20 9.53 -1.25 0.68
N GLY A 21 8.36 -1.71 0.22
CA GLY A 21 7.89 -1.46 -1.16
C GLY A 21 8.66 -2.26 -2.21
N VAL A 22 9.19 -3.41 -1.81
CA VAL A 22 9.83 -4.40 -2.67
C VAL A 22 8.77 -5.13 -3.50
N THR A 23 9.11 -5.60 -4.69
CA THR A 23 8.18 -6.37 -5.51
C THR A 23 8.02 -7.79 -4.97
N ALA A 24 6.86 -8.43 -5.18
CA ALA A 24 6.66 -9.82 -4.77
C ALA A 24 7.67 -10.79 -5.41
N ARG A 25 8.18 -10.48 -6.61
CA ARG A 25 9.20 -11.27 -7.29
C ARG A 25 10.52 -11.23 -6.51
N THR A 26 11.04 -10.03 -6.26
CA THR A 26 12.28 -9.84 -5.48
C THR A 26 12.13 -10.41 -4.07
N ALA A 27 10.96 -10.21 -3.44
CA ALA A 27 10.72 -10.76 -2.11
C ALA A 27 10.71 -12.30 -2.09
N ALA A 28 10.21 -12.95 -3.15
CA ALA A 28 10.25 -14.40 -3.27
C ALA A 28 11.69 -14.94 -3.33
N GLU A 29 12.55 -14.27 -4.09
CA GLU A 29 13.98 -14.59 -4.21
C GLU A 29 14.69 -14.40 -2.87
N LEU A 30 14.50 -13.25 -2.20
CA LEU A 30 15.14 -12.94 -0.93
C LEU A 30 14.72 -13.86 0.23
N VAL A 31 13.46 -14.29 0.27
CA VAL A 31 12.91 -15.13 1.35
C VAL A 31 13.04 -16.63 1.05
N GLY A 32 13.37 -16.99 -0.20
CA GLY A 32 13.41 -18.38 -0.64
C GLY A 32 12.02 -19.02 -0.59
N VAL A 33 11.04 -18.41 -1.26
CA VAL A 33 9.67 -18.94 -1.45
C VAL A 33 9.27 -18.89 -2.91
N ASN A 34 8.23 -19.63 -3.28
CA ASN A 34 7.70 -19.56 -4.65
C ASN A 34 7.14 -18.14 -4.93
N LYS A 35 7.37 -17.62 -6.14
CA LYS A 35 6.85 -16.31 -6.59
C LYS A 35 5.35 -16.15 -6.38
N SER A 36 4.56 -17.20 -6.63
CA SER A 36 3.11 -17.20 -6.45
C SER A 36 2.73 -17.15 -4.97
N THR A 37 3.55 -17.74 -4.09
CA THR A 37 3.37 -17.64 -2.64
C THR A 37 3.61 -16.22 -2.15
N ALA A 38 4.70 -15.57 -2.58
CA ALA A 38 4.95 -14.18 -2.21
C ALA A 38 3.86 -13.23 -2.75
N ALA A 39 3.45 -13.42 -4.02
CA ALA A 39 2.37 -12.64 -4.63
C ALA A 39 1.04 -12.80 -3.88
N TYR A 40 0.67 -14.04 -3.54
CA TYR A 40 -0.52 -14.32 -2.72
C TYR A 40 -0.41 -13.68 -1.34
N TYR A 41 0.75 -13.77 -0.69
CA TYR A 41 0.97 -13.18 0.63
C TYR A 41 0.82 -11.65 0.59
N PHE A 42 1.39 -10.98 -0.41
CA PHE A 42 1.26 -9.53 -0.59
C PHE A 42 -0.19 -9.13 -0.88
N HIS A 43 -0.91 -9.89 -1.70
CA HIS A 43 -2.34 -9.67 -1.91
C HIS A 43 -3.13 -9.78 -0.60
N ARG A 44 -2.82 -10.77 0.24
CA ARG A 44 -3.43 -10.91 1.57
C ARG A 44 -3.13 -9.73 2.49
N LEU A 45 -1.92 -9.17 2.45
CA LEU A 45 -1.59 -7.96 3.20
C LEU A 45 -2.42 -6.76 2.72
N ARG A 46 -2.60 -6.60 1.40
CA ARG A 46 -3.48 -5.55 0.86
C ARG A 46 -4.93 -5.70 1.30
N LEU A 47 -5.45 -6.93 1.34
CA LEU A 47 -6.80 -7.19 1.86
C LEU A 47 -6.92 -6.82 3.34
N LEU A 48 -5.90 -7.10 4.15
CA LEU A 48 -5.88 -6.70 5.56
C LEU A 48 -5.85 -5.18 5.70
N ILE A 49 -5.01 -4.48 4.90
CA ILE A 49 -5.00 -3.01 4.87
C ILE A 49 -6.39 -2.49 4.50
N TYR A 50 -6.99 -3.02 3.43
CA TYR A 50 -8.33 -2.63 3.00
C TYR A 50 -9.39 -2.80 4.09
N GLN A 51 -9.36 -3.92 4.81
CA GLN A 51 -10.34 -4.24 5.87
C GLN A 51 -10.14 -3.43 7.17
N ASN A 52 -8.91 -2.99 7.45
CA ASN A 52 -8.57 -2.30 8.71
C ASN A 52 -8.38 -0.79 8.52
N SER A 53 -8.31 -0.31 7.29
CA SER A 53 -8.36 1.12 7.02
C SER A 53 -9.80 1.57 7.19
N PRO A 54 -10.07 2.69 7.89
CA PRO A 54 -11.38 3.30 7.79
C PRO A 54 -11.66 3.50 6.30
N HIS A 55 -12.82 3.01 5.85
CA HIS A 55 -13.33 3.35 4.54
C HIS A 55 -13.66 4.85 4.62
N LEU A 56 -12.66 5.71 4.39
CA LEU A 56 -12.98 7.05 3.94
C LEU A 56 -13.82 6.84 2.69
N GLU A 57 -15.11 7.12 2.81
CA GLU A 57 -16.04 7.35 1.72
C GLU A 57 -15.52 8.54 0.92
N MET A 58 -14.37 8.38 0.24
CA MET A 58 -13.79 9.42 -0.60
C MET A 58 -14.66 9.69 -1.84
N PHE A 59 -15.77 8.95 -1.99
CA PHE A 59 -16.65 8.95 -3.16
C PHE A 59 -18.16 8.76 -2.86
N ASP A 60 -18.63 8.83 -1.60
CA ASP A 60 -20.08 8.65 -1.29
C ASP A 60 -20.74 9.83 -0.55
N GLY A 61 -20.01 10.93 -0.33
CA GLY A 61 -20.61 12.20 0.09
C GLY A 61 -20.74 13.14 -1.10
N GLU A 62 -21.88 13.83 -1.24
CA GLU A 62 -21.92 15.08 -1.98
C GLU A 62 -20.72 15.93 -1.52
N VAL A 63 -19.84 16.29 -2.45
CA VAL A 63 -18.75 17.21 -2.17
C VAL A 63 -19.39 18.58 -2.01
N GLU A 64 -19.86 18.89 -0.80
CA GLU A 64 -20.04 20.27 -0.36
C GLU A 64 -18.62 20.86 -0.26
N ALA A 65 -18.16 21.40 -1.39
CA ALA A 65 -16.98 22.21 -1.47
C ALA A 65 -17.25 23.54 -0.76
N ASP A 66 -17.27 23.53 0.57
CA ASP A 66 -17.12 24.77 1.31
C ASP A 66 -15.64 25.19 1.22
N GLU A 67 -15.44 26.35 0.61
CA GLU A 67 -14.15 26.98 0.33
C GLU A 67 -13.31 27.19 1.60
N SER A 68 -13.92 27.05 2.78
CA SER A 68 -13.33 27.13 4.11
C SER A 68 -12.53 25.87 4.54
N TYR A 69 -12.90 24.65 4.10
CA TYR A 69 -12.13 23.42 4.43
C TYR A 69 -10.81 23.33 3.63
N PHE A 70 -10.75 24.01 2.48
CA PHE A 70 -9.58 24.05 1.63
C PHE A 70 -8.72 25.31 1.86
N ALA A 71 -9.06 26.17 2.83
CA ALA A 71 -8.52 27.53 2.99
C ALA A 71 -7.11 27.67 3.60
N GLU A 72 -6.47 26.60 4.09
CA GLU A 72 -5.06 26.65 4.52
C GLU A 72 -4.10 26.43 3.31
N ARG A 73 -4.35 27.25 2.27
CA ARG A 73 -4.04 27.12 0.82
C ARG A 73 -2.57 27.30 0.40
N GLN A 74 -1.66 26.45 0.89
CA GLN A 74 -0.43 26.13 0.13
C GLN A 74 -0.03 24.65 0.28
N ASN A 75 -0.38 23.99 1.38
CA ASN A 75 0.11 22.62 1.66
C ASN A 75 -0.82 21.51 1.14
N HIS A 76 -2.11 21.77 0.92
CA HIS A 76 -3.08 20.73 0.53
C HIS A 76 -3.05 20.34 -0.95
N ILE A 77 -2.89 21.31 -1.87
CA ILE A 77 -2.70 21.02 -3.30
C ILE A 77 -1.41 20.22 -3.48
N ASN A 78 -0.34 20.66 -2.78
CA ASN A 78 0.92 19.93 -2.71
C ASN A 78 0.75 18.53 -2.11
N GLY A 79 -0.11 18.34 -1.10
CA GLY A 79 -0.41 17.04 -0.50
C GLY A 79 -1.07 16.05 -1.47
N ILE A 80 -2.10 16.48 -2.18
CA ILE A 80 -2.80 15.66 -3.19
C ILE A 80 -1.87 15.35 -4.37
N GLU A 81 -1.13 16.33 -4.85
CA GLU A 81 -0.17 16.12 -5.94
C GLU A 81 0.97 15.18 -5.50
N ASN A 82 1.52 15.36 -4.30
CA ASN A 82 2.53 14.48 -3.71
C ASN A 82 2.01 13.06 -3.54
N PHE A 83 0.76 12.89 -3.12
CA PHE A 83 0.12 11.58 -3.07
C PHE A 83 0.10 10.92 -4.44
N TRP A 84 -0.44 11.60 -5.46
CA TRP A 84 -0.51 11.04 -6.81
C TRP A 84 0.86 10.77 -7.42
N ASN A 85 1.87 11.61 -7.17
CA ASN A 85 3.23 11.37 -7.62
C ASN A 85 3.85 10.13 -6.96
N GLN A 86 3.66 9.95 -5.66
CA GLN A 86 4.11 8.75 -4.94
C GLN A 86 3.35 7.49 -5.37
N ALA A 87 2.03 7.58 -5.52
CA ALA A 87 1.19 6.48 -5.99
C ALA A 87 1.60 6.05 -7.40
N LYS A 88 1.76 7.00 -8.34
CA LYS A 88 2.26 6.70 -9.70
C LYS A 88 3.62 6.00 -9.65
N ARG A 89 4.58 6.50 -8.85
CA ARG A 89 5.91 5.88 -8.70
C ARG A 89 5.83 4.46 -8.14
N HIS A 90 4.95 4.22 -7.17
CA HIS A 90 4.73 2.88 -6.61
C HIS A 90 4.10 1.93 -7.65
N LEU A 91 3.05 2.39 -8.34
CA LEU A 91 2.28 1.59 -9.28
C LEU A 91 3.06 1.26 -10.57
N ARG A 92 3.98 2.14 -11.01
CA ARG A 92 4.88 1.90 -12.16
C ARG A 92 5.73 0.64 -12.05
N LYS A 93 5.93 0.12 -10.83
CA LYS A 93 6.69 -1.12 -10.59
C LYS A 93 5.94 -2.38 -11.02
N PHE A 94 4.63 -2.27 -11.30
CA PHE A 94 3.79 -3.39 -11.70
C PHE A 94 3.58 -3.35 -13.22
N ASN A 95 3.79 -4.49 -13.90
CA ASN A 95 3.54 -4.64 -15.34
C ASN A 95 2.04 -4.78 -15.65
N GLY A 96 1.22 -3.88 -15.10
CA GLY A 96 -0.24 -3.96 -15.10
C GLY A 96 -0.82 -4.56 -13.81
N ILE A 97 -1.98 -4.04 -13.42
CA ILE A 97 -2.75 -4.52 -12.27
C ILE A 97 -4.16 -4.88 -12.79
N PRO A 98 -4.67 -6.09 -12.51
CA PRO A 98 -6.04 -6.44 -12.85
C PRO A 98 -7.04 -5.44 -12.26
N LYS A 99 -8.01 -4.97 -13.06
CA LYS A 99 -9.00 -3.97 -12.65
C LYS A 99 -9.70 -4.35 -11.33
N ALA A 100 -10.06 -5.63 -11.18
CA ALA A 100 -10.70 -6.17 -9.97
C ALA A 100 -9.87 -6.02 -8.68
N HIS A 101 -8.55 -5.84 -8.78
CA HIS A 101 -7.67 -5.68 -7.63
C HIS A 101 -7.15 -4.25 -7.48
N PHE A 102 -7.46 -3.34 -8.41
CA PHE A 102 -6.87 -2.01 -8.45
C PHE A 102 -7.13 -1.21 -7.17
N GLU A 103 -8.33 -1.31 -6.61
CA GLU A 103 -8.70 -0.68 -5.33
C GLU A 103 -7.78 -1.10 -4.18
N LEU A 104 -7.36 -2.36 -4.13
CA LEU A 104 -6.44 -2.86 -3.10
C LEU A 104 -5.05 -2.22 -3.22
N TYR A 105 -4.61 -1.91 -4.44
CA TYR A 105 -3.34 -1.21 -4.67
C TYR A 105 -3.43 0.29 -4.36
N LEU A 106 -4.59 0.91 -4.62
CA LEU A 106 -4.84 2.29 -4.20
C LEU A 106 -4.83 2.42 -2.67
N LYS A 107 -5.50 1.49 -1.98
CA LYS A 107 -5.52 1.44 -0.51
C LYS A 107 -4.14 1.17 0.09
N GLU A 108 -3.29 0.38 -0.60
CA GLU A 108 -1.88 0.29 -0.24
C GLU A 108 -1.16 1.64 -0.41
N CYS A 109 -1.40 2.39 -1.48
CA CYS A 109 -0.79 3.71 -1.68
C CYS A 109 -1.20 4.70 -0.59
N GLU A 110 -2.49 4.75 -0.24
CA GLU A 110 -3.02 5.55 0.87
C GLU A 110 -2.34 5.17 2.19
N TRP A 111 -2.31 3.89 2.53
CA TRP A 111 -1.64 3.40 3.73
C TRP A 111 -0.15 3.79 3.76
N ARG A 112 0.56 3.66 2.63
CA ARG A 112 1.98 4.03 2.51
C ARG A 112 2.25 5.53 2.62
N PHE A 113 1.32 6.36 2.15
CA PHE A 113 1.42 7.81 2.23
C PHE A 113 1.28 8.27 3.68
N ASN A 114 0.27 7.76 4.38
CA ASN A 114 -0.03 8.09 5.77
C ASN A 114 0.97 7.50 6.77
N ASN A 115 1.66 6.41 6.41
CA ASN A 115 2.64 5.72 7.27
C ASN A 115 4.08 5.85 6.74
N SER A 116 4.37 6.93 6.02
CA SER A 116 5.66 7.12 5.33
C SER A 116 6.86 7.14 6.28
N GLU A 117 6.69 7.53 7.55
CA GLU A 117 7.72 7.51 8.59
C GLU A 117 8.17 6.09 9.02
N ILE A 118 7.34 5.06 8.81
CA ILE A 118 7.69 3.67 9.15
C ILE A 118 8.86 3.16 8.29
N LYS A 119 9.11 3.79 7.14
CA LYS A 119 10.26 3.45 6.26
C LYS A 119 11.61 3.85 6.87
N VAL A 120 11.64 4.72 7.89
CA VAL A 120 12.89 5.22 8.50
C VAL A 120 13.41 4.27 9.59
N LEU A 121 12.57 3.35 10.09
CA LEU A 121 12.88 2.48 11.24
C LEU A 121 13.25 1.03 10.88
N VAL A 122 13.36 0.70 9.59
CA VAL A 122 13.92 -0.59 9.14
C VAL A 122 15.25 -0.30 8.44
N PRO A 123 16.38 -0.27 9.17
CA PRO A 123 17.68 -0.14 8.56
C PRO A 123 17.96 -1.40 7.74
N TYR A 124 18.49 -1.20 6.55
CA TYR A 124 18.94 -2.25 5.63
C TYR A 124 19.91 -3.23 6.30
#